data_AF-A0A353RK53-F1
#
_entry.id   AF-A0A353RK53-F1
#
_cell.length_a   1.000
_cell.length_b   1.000
_cell.length_c   1.000
_cell.angle_alpha   90.00
_cell.angle_beta   90.00
_cell.angle_gamma   90.00
#
_symmetry.space_group_name_H-M   'P 1'
#
loop_
_entity.id
_entity.type
_entity.pdbx_description
1 polymer ?
#
loop_
_entity_poly.entity_id
_entity_poly.type
_entity_poly.pdbx_seq_one_letter_code
_entity_poly.pdbx_strand_id
1 'polypeptide(L)' 'AYGFLKSENGVHRLVRVSPYNAQGKRMTSFASVFVVPLVDDTIEVDVNPANLSWDTFRS' A
#
# COMPACT_ATOMS: atom_id res chain seq x y z
N ALA A 1 -13.45 11.88 -0.23
CA ALA A 1 -12.85 10.64 -0.78
C ALA A 1 -12.57 9.59 0.30
N TYR A 2 -11.88 9.93 1.40
CA TYR A 2 -11.50 8.98 2.47
C TYR A 2 -12.67 8.16 3.05
N GLY A 3 -13.83 8.79 3.27
CA GLY A 3 -15.00 8.12 3.87
C GLY A 3 -15.48 6.86 3.13
N PHE A 4 -15.37 6.83 1.80
CA PHE A 4 -15.73 5.63 1.01
C PHE A 4 -14.62 4.58 1.01
N LEU A 5 -13.36 5.01 0.98
CA LEU A 5 -12.20 4.12 0.91
C LEU A 5 -11.84 3.52 2.28
N LYS A 6 -12.39 4.03 3.38
CA LYS A 6 -12.15 3.51 4.73
C LYS A 6 -12.47 2.01 4.86
N SER A 7 -13.50 1.53 4.17
CA SER A 7 -13.88 0.10 4.19
C SER A 7 -12.93 -0.80 3.40
N GLU A 8 -12.11 -0.22 2.51
CA GLU A 8 -11.17 -0.97 1.67
C GLU A 8 -9.84 -1.25 2.39
N ASN A 9 -9.63 -0.70 3.60
CA ASN A 9 -8.41 -0.90 4.36
C ASN A 9 -8.33 -2.34 4.92
N GLY A 10 -7.27 -3.06 4.54
CA GLY A 10 -7.02 -4.42 5.02
C GLY A 10 -6.36 -5.31 3.97
N VAL A 11 -6.47 -6.62 4.18
CA VAL A 11 -5.91 -7.64 3.28
C VAL A 11 -7.01 -8.25 2.45
N HIS A 12 -6.87 -8.13 1.13
CA HIS A 12 -7.81 -8.64 0.14
C HIS A 12 -7.33 -9.97 -0.41
N ARG A 13 -8.25 -10.93 -0.56
CA ARG A 13 -7.95 -12.30 -0.98
C ARG A 13 -8.53 -12.60 -2.37
N LEU A 14 -7.67 -13.03 -3.29
CA LEU A 14 -8.06 -13.49 -4.63
C LEU A 14 -7.79 -14.98 -4.78
N VAL A 15 -8.82 -15.75 -5.14
CA VAL A 15 -8.71 -17.17 -5.47
C VAL A 15 -9.05 -17.36 -6.94
N ARG A 16 -8.06 -17.72 -7.76
CA ARG A 16 -8.25 -17.94 -9.20
C ARG A 16 -7.27 -18.99 -9.74
N VAL A 17 -7.53 -19.50 -10.94
CA VAL A 17 -6.50 -20.23 -11.70
C VAL A 17 -5.53 -19.19 -12.25
N SER A 18 -4.26 -19.28 -11.87
CA SER A 18 -3.25 -18.31 -12.29
C SER A 18 -2.85 -18.55 -13.75
N PRO A 19 -2.80 -17.52 -14.61
CA PRO A 19 -2.27 -17.66 -15.97
C PRO A 19 -0.77 -17.97 -16.00
N TYR A 20 -0.08 -17.82 -14.85
CA TYR A 20 1.35 -18.08 -14.70
C TYR A 20 1.65 -19.45 -14.07
N ASN A 21 0.62 -20.25 -13.75
CA ASN A 21 0.80 -21.60 -13.21
C ASN A 21 0.66 -22.65 -14.32
N ALA A 22 1.77 -23.30 -14.69
CA ALA A 22 1.79 -24.36 -15.69
C ALA A 22 0.90 -25.57 -15.34
N GLN A 23 0.58 -25.79 -14.05
CA GLN A 23 -0.22 -26.93 -13.60
C GLN A 23 -1.73 -26.66 -13.54
N GLY A 24 -2.20 -25.46 -13.94
CA GLY A 24 -3.63 -25.12 -13.97
C GLY A 24 -4.35 -25.17 -12.61
N LYS A 25 -3.60 -25.25 -11.49
CA LYS A 25 -4.17 -25.32 -10.15
C LYS A 25 -4.65 -23.94 -9.69
N ARG A 26 -5.74 -23.92 -8.91
CA ARG A 26 -6.22 -22.72 -8.22
C ARG A 26 -5.16 -22.26 -7.23
N MET A 27 -4.79 -20.99 -7.34
CA MET A 27 -3.87 -20.31 -6.44
C MET A 27 -4.63 -19.25 -5.63
N THR A 28 -4.16 -19.01 -4.43
CA THR A 28 -4.66 -17.96 -3.53
C THR A 28 -3.59 -16.87 -3.44
N SER A 29 -3.97 -15.63 -3.72
CA SER A 29 -3.12 -14.45 -3.60
C SER A 29 -3.71 -13.46 -2.61
N PHE A 30 -2.86 -12.67 -1.98
CA PHE A 30 -3.24 -11.64 -1.02
C PHE A 30 -2.64 -10.30 -1.44
N ALA A 31 -3.39 -9.22 -1.23
CA ALA A 31 -2.93 -7.85 -1.44
C ALA A 31 -3.33 -6.99 -0.23
N SER A 32 -2.41 -6.24 0.34
CA SER A 32 -2.70 -5.28 1.39
C SER A 32 -3.02 -3.92 0.79
N VAL A 33 -4.05 -3.27 1.32
CA VAL A 33 -4.47 -1.92 0.95
C VAL A 33 -4.53 -1.10 2.23
N PHE A 34 -3.79 0.01 2.26
CA PHE A 34 -3.80 0.96 3.36
C PHE A 34 -4.41 2.28 2.90
N VAL A 35 -5.35 2.80 3.68
CA VAL A 35 -6.03 4.06 3.37
C VAL A 35 -5.84 5.00 4.56
N VAL A 36 -5.20 6.14 4.30
CA VAL A 36 -4.99 7.21 5.27
C VAL A 36 -5.63 8.51 4.74
N PRO A 37 -6.28 9.31 5.59
CA PRO A 37 -6.77 10.61 5.17
C PRO A 37 -5.59 11.56 5.00
N LEU A 38 -5.68 12.45 4.01
CA LEU A 38 -4.81 13.61 3.97
C LEU A 38 -5.31 14.59 5.04
N VAL A 39 -4.41 15.02 5.93
CA VAL A 39 -4.69 16.04 6.95
C VAL A 39 -4.31 17.40 6.38
N ASP A 40 -4.99 18.47 6.81
CA ASP A 40 -4.75 19.83 6.34
C ASP A 40 -3.33 20.32 6.65
N ASP A 41 -2.76 21.11 5.73
CA ASP A 41 -1.40 21.66 5.80
C ASP A 41 -1.21 22.77 6.84
N THR A 42 -2.20 23.00 7.72
CA THR A 42 -2.13 24.00 8.81
C THR A 42 -1.29 23.55 9.99
N ILE A 43 -0.87 22.29 10.02
CA ILE A 43 -0.04 21.71 11.07
C ILE A 43 1.44 21.95 10.69
N GLU A 44 2.11 22.85 11.42
CA GLU A 44 3.55 23.01 11.31
C GLU A 44 4.26 21.82 11.97
N VAL A 45 4.86 20.96 11.15
CA VAL A 45 5.70 19.83 11.60
C VAL A 45 7.16 20.23 11.40
N ASP A 46 7.87 20.51 12.50
CA ASP A 46 9.31 20.74 12.47
C ASP A 46 10.05 19.40 12.33
N VAL A 47 10.74 19.21 11.20
CA VAL A 47 11.51 18.00 10.91
C VAL A 47 12.99 18.35 10.95
N ASN A 48 13.68 17.87 11.99
CA ASN A 48 15.12 18.08 12.12
C ASN A 48 15.87 17.35 10.98
N PRO A 49 16.62 18.07 10.12
CA PRO A 49 17.35 17.48 9.00
C PRO A 49 18.45 16.49 9.43
N ALA A 50 18.91 16.53 10.68
CA ALA A 50 19.88 15.58 11.21
C ALA A 50 19.32 14.14 11.33
N ASN A 51 17.99 13.97 11.33
CA ASN A 51 17.32 12.67 11.42
C ASN A 51 16.98 12.06 10.05
N LEU A 52 17.27 12.75 8.95
CA LEU A 52 16.98 12.31 7.59
C LEU A 52 18.24 11.70 6.95
N SER A 53 18.12 10.46 6.47
CA SER A 53 19.14 9.82 5.62
C SER A 53 18.68 9.83 4.17
N TRP A 54 19.57 10.19 3.25
CA TRP A 54 19.29 10.28 1.82
C TRP A 54 20.18 9.30 1.08
N ASP A 55 19.58 8.30 0.44
CA ASP A 55 20.27 7.32 -0.40
C ASP A 55 19.77 7.42 -1.84
N THR A 56 20.69 7.51 -2.80
CA THR A 56 20.36 7.56 -4.24
C THR A 56 20.76 6.24 -4.90
N PHE A 57 19.78 5.56 -5.52
CA PHE A 57 19.98 4.30 -6.24
C PHE A 57 19.77 4.49 -7.75
N ARG A 58 20.47 3.68 -8.56
CA ARG A 58 20.25 3.61 -10.00
C ARG A 58 19.26 2.49 -10.31
N SER A 59 18.29 2.76 -11.18
CA SER A 59 17.27 1.83 -11.67
C SER A 59 17.85 0.69 -12.49
#